data_AF-A0A9X3DZ40-F1
#
_entry.id   AF-A0A9X3DZ40-F1
#
_cell.length_a   1.000
_cell.length_b   1.000
_cell.length_c   1.000
_cell.angle_alpha   90.00
_cell.angle_beta   90.00
_cell.angle_gamma   90.00
#
_symmetry.space_group_name_H-M   'P 1'
#
loop_
_entity.id
_entity.type
_entity.pdbx_description
1 polymer ?
#
loop_
_entity_poly.entity_id
_entity_poly.type
_entity_poly.pdbx_seq_one_letter_code
_entity_poly.pdbx_strand_id
1 'polypeptide(L)' 'MAVSKSDLSQIELKTLARVSRPGPYVGLNGKAVQKLIELGLVKTRVAGYVLTEEGISLLRADAE' A
#
# COMPACT_ATOMS: atom_id res chain seq x y z
N MET A 1 0.68 16.24 -3.33
CA MET A 1 1.22 15.65 -4.57
C MET A 1 0.44 14.36 -4.80
N ALA A 2 -0.35 14.27 -5.87
CA ALA A 2 -1.17 13.08 -6.11
C ALA A 2 -0.24 11.94 -6.56
N VAL A 3 -0.16 10.86 -5.77
CA VAL A 3 0.62 9.68 -6.13
C VAL A 3 -0.17 8.88 -7.16
N SER A 4 0.45 8.59 -8.30
CA SER A 4 -0.14 7.76 -9.35
C SER A 4 0.46 6.35 -9.31
N LYS A 5 -0.25 5.38 -9.91
CA LYS A 5 0.25 4.00 -10.04
C LYS A 5 1.55 3.90 -10.81
N SER A 6 1.79 4.82 -11.75
CA SER A 6 3.02 4.87 -12.55
C SER A 6 4.25 5.18 -11.71
N ASP A 7 4.08 5.76 -10.52
CA ASP A 7 5.15 6.08 -9.58
C ASP A 7 5.56 4.86 -8.73
N LEU A 8 4.76 3.79 -8.77
CA LEU A 8 4.94 2.58 -7.97
C LEU A 8 5.51 1.43 -8.80
N SER A 9 6.47 0.73 -8.22
CA SER A 9 6.98 -0.52 -8.78
C SER A 9 5.95 -1.65 -8.64
N GLN A 10 6.11 -2.71 -9.44
CA GLN A 10 5.29 -3.93 -9.33
C GLN A 10 5.31 -4.53 -7.91
N ILE A 11 6.43 -4.41 -7.19
CA ILE A 11 6.56 -4.88 -5.80
C ILE A 11 5.72 -4.02 -4.86
N GLU A 12 5.71 -2.70 -5.06
CA GLU A 12 4.94 -1.76 -4.25
C GLU A 12 3.44 -1.92 -4.49
N LEU A 13 3.01 -2.05 -5.74
CA LEU A 13 1.60 -2.33 -6.09
C LEU A 13 1.13 -3.64 -5.47
N LYS A 14 1.93 -4.72 -5.57
CA LYS A 14 1.63 -6.01 -4.94
C LYS A 14 1.55 -5.90 -3.42
N THR A 15 2.45 -5.12 -2.80
CA THR A 15 2.47 -4.88 -1.36
C THR A 15 1.23 -4.11 -0.91
N LEU A 16 0.86 -3.05 -1.63
CA LEU A 16 -0.34 -2.25 -1.38
C LEU A 16 -1.61 -3.11 -1.44
N ALA A 17 -1.73 -3.93 -2.49
CA ALA A 17 -2.83 -4.88 -2.65
C ALA A 17 -2.84 -5.99 -1.58
N ARG A 18 -1.69 -6.29 -0.96
CA ARG A 18 -1.60 -7.24 0.15
C ARG A 18 -2.04 -6.60 1.47
N VAL A 19 -1.67 -5.34 1.70
CA VAL A 19 -2.08 -4.55 2.87
C VAL A 19 -3.59 -4.29 2.87
N SER A 20 -4.21 -4.17 1.70
CA SER A 20 -5.67 -4.04 1.55
C SER A 20 -6.46 -5.24 2.06
N ARG A 21 -5.84 -6.42 2.08
CA ARG A 21 -6.48 -7.67 2.49
C ARG A 21 -6.18 -7.93 3.96
N PRO A 22 -7.20 -7.98 4.84
CA PRO A 22 -6.97 -8.31 6.24
C PRO A 22 -6.37 -9.71 6.37
N GLY A 23 -5.24 -9.83 7.07
CA GLY A 23 -4.52 -11.08 7.25
C GLY A 23 -3.13 -10.87 7.83
N PRO A 24 -2.37 -11.95 8.10
CA PRO A 24 -1.01 -11.86 8.59
C PRO A 24 -0.10 -11.21 7.52
N TYR A 25 0.58 -10.13 7.88
CA TYR A 25 1.52 -9.41 7.00
C TYR A 25 2.90 -10.09 6.86
N VAL A 26 2.91 -11.43 6.99
CA VAL A 26 4.13 -12.25 6.92
C VAL A 26 4.63 -12.27 5.47
N GLY A 27 5.94 -12.05 5.28
CA GLY A 27 6.56 -12.04 3.96
C GLY A 27 6.32 -10.77 3.14
N LEU A 28 5.80 -9.69 3.74
CA LEU A 28 5.79 -8.39 3.07
C LEU A 28 7.22 -7.88 2.86
N ASN A 29 7.44 -7.23 1.71
CA ASN A 29 8.71 -6.57 1.45
C ASN A 29 8.79 -5.28 2.29
N GLY A 30 9.64 -5.28 3.31
CA GLY A 30 9.79 -4.16 4.24
C GLY A 30 10.16 -2.84 3.57
N LYS A 31 10.98 -2.86 2.49
CA LYS A 31 11.33 -1.64 1.74
C LYS A 31 10.13 -1.07 0.98
N ALA A 32 9.32 -1.94 0.38
CA ALA A 32 8.11 -1.52 -0.31
C ALA A 32 7.08 -0.95 0.66
N VAL A 33 6.89 -1.59 1.82
CA VAL A 33 6.01 -1.09 2.88
C VAL A 33 6.47 0.28 3.37
N GLN A 34 7.76 0.44 3.66
CA GLN A 34 8.34 1.72 4.10
C GLN A 34 8.07 2.83 3.08
N LYS A 35 8.31 2.58 1.79
CA LYS A 35 8.03 3.55 0.72
C LYS A 35 6.54 3.90 0.63
N LEU A 36 5.63 2.92 0.77
CA LEU A 36 4.18 3.18 0.78
C LEU A 36 3.75 4.01 2.00
N ILE A 37 4.44 3.89 3.13
CA ILE A 37 4.23 4.74 4.31
C ILE A 37 4.73 6.17 4.05
N GLU A 38 5.92 6.33 3.47
CA GLU A 38 6.48 7.63 3.11
C GLU A 38 5.62 8.38 2.08
N LEU A 39 4.99 7.65 1.16
CA LEU A 39 4.05 8.18 0.18
C LEU A 39 2.64 8.46 0.77
N GLY A 40 2.42 8.13 2.04
CA GLY A 40 1.14 8.34 2.71
C GLY A 40 0.02 7.41 2.22
N LEU A 41 0.35 6.29 1.57
CA LEU A 41 -0.61 5.29 1.08
C LEU A 41 -0.94 4.23 2.13
N VAL A 42 -0.04 4.03 3.09
CA VAL A 42 -0.15 3.05 4.19
C VAL A 42 0.17 3.72 5.51
N LYS A 43 -0.52 3.34 6.58
CA LYS A 43 -0.20 3.71 7.97
C LYS A 43 0.10 2.46 8.78
N THR A 44 1.00 2.60 9.76
CA THR A 44 1.29 1.58 10.77
C THR A 44 0.24 1.61 11.87
N ARG A 45 -0.07 0.43 12.41
CA ARG A 45 -0.92 0.23 13.59
C ARG A 45 -0.28 -0.81 14.50
N VAL A 46 -0.74 -0.90 15.75
CA VAL A 46 -0.19 -1.82 16.77
C VAL A 46 -0.08 -3.28 16.27
N ALA A 47 -1.02 -3.72 15.42
CA ALA A 47 -1.04 -5.07 14.87
C ALA A 47 -0.81 -5.13 13.34
N GLY A 48 -0.03 -4.19 12.77
CA GLY A 48 0.41 -4.25 11.37
C GLY A 48 0.15 -2.98 10.57
N TYR A 49 -0.49 -3.10 9.42
CA TYR A 49 -0.66 -2.00 8.46
C TYR A 49 -2.12 -1.76 8.11
N VAL A 50 -2.44 -0.54 7.69
CA VAL A 50 -3.75 -0.15 7.18
C VAL A 50 -3.58 0.79 5.99
N LEU A 51 -4.46 0.70 5.01
CA LEU A 51 -4.46 1.67 3.90
C LEU A 51 -5.01 3.01 4.36
N THR A 52 -4.47 4.08 3.78
CA THR A 52 -5.09 5.40 3.83
C THR A 52 -6.17 5.54 2.77
N GLU A 53 -6.91 6.65 2.81
CA GLU A 53 -7.91 6.95 1.77
C GLU A 53 -7.26 7.10 0.39
N GLU A 54 -6.04 7.65 0.35
CA GLU A 54 -5.23 7.75 -0.87
C GLU A 54 -4.81 6.37 -1.36
N GLY A 55 -4.36 5.48 -0.47
CA GLY A 55 -4.02 4.10 -0.82
C GLY A 55 -5.20 3.29 -1.34
N ILE A 56 -6.39 3.50 -0.76
CA ILE A 56 -7.64 2.88 -1.23
C ILE A 56 -8.03 3.41 -2.60
N SER A 57 -7.97 4.73 -2.80
CA SER A 57 -8.30 5.37 -4.07
C SER A 57 -7.38 4.89 -5.20
N LEU A 58 -6.08 4.75 -4.90
CA LEU A 58 -5.09 4.26 -5.85
C LEU A 58 -5.35 2.80 -6.26
N LEU A 59 -5.80 1.95 -5.33
CA LEU A 59 -6.20 0.58 -5.66
C LEU A 59 -7.53 0.51 -6.44
N ARG A 60 -8.50 1.36 -6.10
CA ARG A 60 -9.82 1.35 -6.75
C ARG A 60 -9.80 1.88 -8.17
N ALA A 61 -8.89 2.80 -8.50
CA ALA A 61 -8.70 3.28 -9.87
C ALA A 61 -8.27 2.19 -10.87
N ASP A 62 -8.12 0.91 -10.45
CA ASP A 62 -7.81 -0.25 -11.32
C ASP A 62 -9.00 -1.18 -11.52
N ALA A 63 -10.08 -0.98 -10.75
CA ALA A 63 -11.26 -1.85 -10.75
C ALA A 63 -12.36 -1.37 -11.72
N GLU A 64 -12.06 -0.37 -12.55
CA GLU A 64 -12.90 0.11 -13.67
C GLU A 64 -12.31 -0.29 -15.02
#